data_AF-X0WNL1-F1
#
_entry.id   AF-X0WNL1-F1
#
_cell.length_a   1.000
_cell.length_b   1.000
_cell.length_c   1.000
_cell.angle_alpha   90.00
_cell.angle_beta   90.00
_cell.angle_gamma   90.00
#
_symmetry.space_group_name_H-M   'P 1'
#
loop_
_entity.id
_entity.type
_entity.pdbx_description
1 polymer ?
#
loop_
_entity_poly.entity_id
_entity_poly.type
_entity_poly.pdbx_seq_one_letter_code
_entity_poly.pdbx_strand_id
1 'polypeptide(L)'
;MAQRGLGINVFDSAVDRLRRLYENGDEVVVSFSAGKDSGICLELAIIAASMTGSLPVKVAMRDEEIMLPGTFEYAERTAARDDIEFHWIVAGQPIVNIFNREAPYFWVFDDRLKPEQWMRQPPDFAEFIPEQNIDAIISKHRFPPAEGKDLFAVLGLRVSESPNRRMGLHSSKGYTTKPNRHGVRAARPIYDWKD
;
A
#
# COMPACT_ATOMS: atom_id res chain seq x y z
N MET A 1 27.97 -4.22 3.62
CA MET A 1 27.76 -3.95 5.06
C MET A 1 27.48 -5.26 5.75
N ALA A 2 28.11 -5.50 6.90
CA ALA A 2 27.84 -6.70 7.69
C ALA A 2 26.44 -6.64 8.31
N GLN A 3 25.66 -7.70 8.19
CA GLN A 3 24.38 -7.86 8.89
C GLN A 3 24.65 -8.53 10.24
N ARG A 4 23.97 -8.05 11.29
CA ARG A 4 24.00 -8.67 12.62
C ARG A 4 22.67 -9.37 12.89
N GLY A 5 22.72 -10.66 13.21
CA GLY A 5 21.54 -11.38 13.68
C GLY A 5 21.10 -10.90 15.06
N LEU A 6 19.80 -10.65 15.23
CA LEU A 6 19.23 -10.20 16.50
C LEU A 6 18.68 -11.34 17.36
N GLY A 7 18.64 -12.57 16.85
CA GLY A 7 18.10 -13.74 17.56
C GLY A 7 16.57 -13.75 17.69
N ILE A 8 15.87 -12.84 17.01
CA ILE A 8 14.40 -12.75 16.96
C ILE A 8 13.97 -13.13 15.55
N ASN A 9 12.90 -13.91 15.41
CA ASN A 9 12.40 -14.26 14.08
C ASN A 9 11.76 -13.04 13.40
N VAL A 10 11.75 -13.07 12.07
CA VAL A 10 11.31 -11.95 11.25
C VAL A 10 9.80 -11.72 11.28
N PHE A 11 9.02 -12.73 11.66
CA PHE A 11 7.57 -12.64 11.83
C PHE A 11 7.22 -11.81 13.06
N ASP A 12 7.71 -12.19 14.24
CA ASP A 12 7.49 -11.46 15.49
C ASP A 12 8.02 -10.02 15.39
N SER A 13 9.17 -9.85 14.74
CA SER A 13 9.75 -8.52 14.51
C SER A 13 8.85 -7.65 13.62
N ALA A 14 8.21 -8.22 12.60
CA ALA A 14 7.32 -7.49 11.70
C ALA A 14 6.00 -7.11 12.38
N VAL A 15 5.42 -8.03 13.17
CA VAL A 15 4.23 -7.74 13.99
C VAL A 15 4.54 -6.65 15.01
N ASP A 16 5.67 -6.74 15.74
CA ASP A 16 6.06 -5.72 16.73
C ASP A 16 6.28 -4.34 16.10
N ARG A 17 6.86 -4.27 14.90
CA ARG A 17 7.02 -3.01 14.15
C ARG A 17 5.67 -2.34 13.89
N LEU A 18 4.66 -3.09 13.46
CA LEU A 18 3.32 -2.54 13.18
C LEU A 18 2.54 -2.24 14.47
N ARG A 19 2.61 -3.13 15.46
CA ARG A 19 1.97 -2.98 16.77
C ARG A 19 2.33 -1.65 17.41
N ARG A 20 3.62 -1.28 17.39
CA ARG A 20 4.10 0.00 17.94
C ARG A 20 3.47 1.23 17.27
N LEU A 21 3.16 1.16 15.98
CA LEU A 21 2.50 2.27 15.28
C LEU A 21 1.05 2.42 15.78
N TYR A 22 0.32 1.30 15.87
CA TYR A 22 -1.03 1.31 16.42
C TYR A 22 -1.09 1.71 17.90
N GLU A 23 -0.17 1.23 18.74
CA GLU A 23 -0.10 1.63 20.16
C GLU A 23 0.23 3.10 20.35
N ASN A 24 1.00 3.68 19.44
CA ASN A 24 1.22 5.12 19.43
C ASN A 24 -0.02 5.89 18.98
N GLY A 25 -1.09 5.24 18.51
CA GLY A 25 -2.28 5.89 17.97
C GLY A 25 -2.02 6.59 16.64
N ASP A 26 -1.00 6.16 15.89
CA ASP A 26 -0.76 6.67 14.55
C ASP A 26 -1.81 6.15 13.57
N GLU A 27 -2.02 6.91 12.49
CA GLU A 27 -2.88 6.49 11.39
C GLU A 27 -2.09 5.55 10.48
N VAL A 28 -2.57 4.32 10.30
CA VAL A 28 -1.85 3.27 9.57
C VAL A 28 -2.71 2.80 8.40
N VAL A 29 -2.20 2.99 7.19
CA VAL A 29 -2.89 2.59 5.95
C VAL A 29 -2.00 1.62 5.19
N VAL A 30 -2.51 0.43 4.86
CA VAL A 30 -1.79 -0.53 4.03
C VAL A 30 -1.90 -0.14 2.57
N SER A 31 -0.76 0.12 1.92
CA SER A 31 -0.69 0.31 0.46
C SER A 31 -0.75 -1.07 -0.19
N PHE A 32 -1.89 -1.38 -0.77
CA PHE A 32 -2.24 -2.72 -1.20
C PHE A 32 -2.32 -2.81 -2.72
N SER A 33 -1.45 -3.61 -3.32
CA SER A 33 -1.45 -3.87 -4.77
C SER A 33 -2.08 -5.22 -5.12
N ALA A 34 -2.76 -5.86 -4.16
CA ALA A 34 -3.21 -7.26 -4.25
C ALA A 34 -2.07 -8.23 -4.66
N GLY A 35 -0.82 -7.90 -4.32
CA GLY A 35 0.34 -8.76 -4.50
C GLY A 35 0.70 -9.52 -3.22
N LYS A 36 1.62 -10.49 -3.33
CA LYS A 36 2.09 -11.31 -2.20
C LYS A 36 2.57 -10.46 -1.01
N ASP A 37 3.49 -9.53 -1.26
CA ASP A 37 4.14 -8.78 -0.19
C ASP A 37 3.19 -7.77 0.49
N SER A 38 2.29 -7.14 -0.28
CA SER A 38 1.24 -6.30 0.29
C SER A 38 0.18 -7.11 1.04
N GLY A 39 -0.13 -8.32 0.59
CA GLY A 39 -1.01 -9.26 1.29
C GLY A 39 -0.43 -9.70 2.63
N ILE A 40 0.87 -10.02 2.68
CA ILE A 40 1.56 -10.31 3.95
C ILE A 40 1.51 -9.08 4.87
N CYS A 41 1.76 -7.88 4.35
CA CYS A 41 1.69 -6.66 5.16
C CYS A 41 0.29 -6.41 5.73
N LEU A 42 -0.77 -6.70 4.96
CA LEU A 42 -2.15 -6.60 5.41
C LEU A 42 -2.43 -7.57 6.56
N GLU A 43 -2.12 -8.85 6.40
CA GLU A 43 -2.37 -9.85 7.44
C GLU A 43 -1.56 -9.54 8.73
N LEU A 44 -0.31 -9.09 8.59
CA LEU A 44 0.48 -8.63 9.75
C LEU A 44 -0.13 -7.38 10.41
N ALA A 45 -0.69 -6.45 9.62
CA ALA A 45 -1.36 -5.27 10.14
C ALA A 45 -2.65 -5.64 10.89
N ILE A 46 -3.41 -6.63 10.41
CA ILE A 46 -4.61 -7.16 11.08
C ILE A 46 -4.23 -7.80 12.42
N ILE A 47 -3.18 -8.62 12.46
CA ILE A 47 -2.66 -9.18 13.72
C ILE A 47 -2.29 -8.06 14.69
N ALA A 48 -1.49 -7.09 14.24
CA ALA A 48 -1.06 -5.98 15.08
C ALA A 48 -2.22 -5.10 15.59
N ALA A 49 -3.16 -4.76 14.71
CA ALA A 49 -4.34 -3.95 15.06
C ALA A 49 -5.29 -4.68 16.01
N SER A 50 -5.45 -5.99 15.84
CA SER A 50 -6.24 -6.83 16.76
C SER A 50 -5.65 -6.83 18.17
N MET A 51 -4.32 -6.91 18.29
CA MET A 51 -3.62 -6.84 19.59
C MET A 51 -3.81 -5.51 20.31
N THR A 52 -4.12 -4.43 19.60
CA THR A 52 -4.23 -3.06 20.13
C THR A 52 -5.66 -2.52 20.14
N GLY A 53 -6.65 -3.32 19.71
CA GLY A 53 -8.04 -2.88 19.58
C GLY A 53 -8.24 -1.80 18.51
N SER A 54 -7.41 -1.80 17.46
CA SER A 54 -7.38 -0.78 16.39
C SER A 54 -7.97 -1.27 15.07
N LEU A 55 -8.74 -2.36 15.08
CA LEU A 55 -9.52 -2.78 13.90
C LEU A 55 -10.69 -1.81 13.63
N PRO A 56 -11.15 -1.67 12.37
CA PRO A 56 -10.64 -2.33 11.15
C PRO A 56 -9.34 -1.71 10.63
N VAL A 57 -8.56 -2.48 9.86
CA VAL A 57 -7.33 -1.98 9.19
C VAL A 57 -7.71 -1.20 7.94
N LYS A 58 -7.21 0.03 7.80
CA LYS A 58 -7.37 0.81 6.57
C LYS A 58 -6.46 0.30 5.46
N VAL A 59 -7.04 0.11 4.29
CA VAL A 59 -6.36 -0.40 3.10
C VAL A 59 -6.62 0.54 1.94
N ALA A 60 -5.58 0.94 1.22
CA ALA A 60 -5.72 1.73 0.00
C ALA A 60 -5.14 0.96 -1.19
N MET A 61 -5.99 0.70 -2.19
CA MET A 61 -5.57 0.13 -3.47
C MET A 61 -5.85 1.14 -4.58
N ARG A 62 -4.83 1.39 -5.40
CA ARG A 62 -5.00 2.15 -6.64
C ARG A 62 -5.31 1.19 -7.77
N ASP A 63 -6.47 1.39 -8.36
CA ASP A 63 -6.94 0.63 -9.49
C ASP A 63 -6.24 1.06 -10.78
N GLU A 64 -5.80 0.08 -11.54
CA GLU A 64 -5.10 0.25 -12.80
C GLU A 64 -5.92 -0.25 -14.00
N GLU A 65 -7.17 -0.71 -13.81
CA GLU A 65 -8.08 -1.28 -14.82
C GLU A 65 -7.59 -2.58 -15.48
N ILE A 66 -6.31 -2.66 -15.82
CA ILE A 66 -5.66 -3.69 -16.63
C ILE A 66 -4.78 -4.67 -15.83
N MET A 67 -5.01 -4.78 -14.52
CA MET A 67 -4.39 -5.87 -13.74
C MET A 67 -5.01 -7.23 -14.13
N LEU A 68 -4.38 -8.33 -13.73
CA LEU A 68 -4.90 -9.66 -14.00
C LEU A 68 -6.26 -9.85 -13.30
N PRO A 69 -7.23 -10.57 -13.90
CA PRO A 69 -8.52 -10.84 -13.26
C PRO A 69 -8.41 -11.40 -11.84
N GLY A 70 -7.51 -12.36 -11.62
CA GLY A 70 -7.27 -12.93 -10.29
C GLY A 70 -6.74 -11.93 -9.24
N THR A 71 -6.10 -10.84 -9.67
CA THR A 71 -5.69 -9.73 -8.79
C THR A 71 -6.92 -8.96 -8.31
N PHE A 72 -7.87 -8.69 -9.22
CA PHE A 72 -9.14 -8.02 -8.86
C PHE A 72 -10.00 -8.92 -7.99
N GLU A 73 -10.14 -10.19 -8.32
CA GLU A 73 -10.88 -11.16 -7.49
C GLU A 73 -10.30 -11.25 -6.07
N TYR A 74 -8.98 -11.18 -5.92
CA TYR A 74 -8.34 -11.13 -4.60
C TYR A 74 -8.63 -9.81 -3.88
N ALA A 75 -8.56 -8.68 -4.56
CA ALA A 75 -8.90 -7.38 -3.99
C ALA A 75 -10.36 -7.33 -3.54
N GLU A 76 -11.31 -7.84 -4.32
CA GLU A 76 -12.74 -7.90 -3.99
C GLU A 76 -12.99 -8.78 -2.76
N ARG A 77 -12.40 -9.99 -2.72
CA ARG A 77 -12.49 -10.85 -1.52
C ARG A 77 -11.89 -10.19 -0.28
N THR A 78 -10.85 -9.38 -0.46
CA THR A 78 -10.22 -8.64 0.64
C THR A 78 -11.10 -7.48 1.10
N ALA A 79 -11.68 -6.73 0.17
CA ALA A 79 -12.59 -5.62 0.45
C ALA A 79 -13.90 -6.06 1.13
N ALA A 80 -14.30 -7.33 0.96
CA ALA A 80 -15.49 -7.91 1.58
C ALA A 80 -15.28 -8.32 3.06
N ARG A 81 -14.06 -8.20 3.61
CA ARG A 81 -13.78 -8.57 5.00
C ARG A 81 -14.19 -7.44 5.95
N ASP A 82 -14.75 -7.82 7.08
CA ASP A 82 -15.23 -6.95 8.16
C ASP A 82 -14.11 -6.36 9.03
N ASP A 83 -12.92 -6.98 9.03
CA ASP A 83 -11.73 -6.48 9.71
C ASP A 83 -10.93 -5.44 8.89
N ILE A 84 -11.47 -5.01 7.74
CA ILE A 84 -10.80 -4.11 6.80
C ILE A 84 -11.72 -2.95 6.39
N GLU A 85 -11.19 -1.73 6.43
CA GLU A 85 -11.76 -0.54 5.80
C GLU A 85 -11.06 -0.33 4.45
N PHE A 86 -11.69 -0.80 3.36
CA PHE A 86 -11.07 -0.85 2.04
C PHE A 86 -11.39 0.37 1.18
N HIS A 87 -10.36 1.12 0.80
CA HIS A 87 -10.44 2.25 -0.11
C HIS A 87 -9.97 1.81 -1.50
N TRP A 88 -10.94 1.59 -2.39
CA TRP A 88 -10.70 1.28 -3.80
C TRP A 88 -10.65 2.58 -4.60
N ILE A 89 -9.47 2.96 -5.08
CA ILE A 89 -9.22 4.31 -5.62
C ILE A 89 -8.93 4.24 -7.11
N VAL A 90 -9.71 4.95 -7.91
CA VAL A 90 -9.50 5.15 -9.35
C VAL A 90 -8.96 6.55 -9.58
N ALA A 91 -7.75 6.67 -10.11
CA ALA A 91 -7.06 7.96 -10.28
C ALA A 91 -6.89 8.41 -11.74
N GLY A 92 -7.44 7.68 -12.72
CA GLY A 92 -7.45 8.12 -14.13
C GLY A 92 -6.07 8.24 -14.79
N GLN A 93 -5.03 7.65 -14.19
CA GLN A 93 -3.65 7.86 -14.63
C GLN A 93 -3.33 7.23 -15.99
N PRO A 94 -2.30 7.72 -16.68
CA PRO A 94 -1.64 6.96 -17.72
C PRO A 94 -0.73 5.88 -17.12
N ILE A 95 -0.82 4.66 -17.63
CA ILE A 95 0.15 3.57 -17.44
C ILE A 95 1.02 3.47 -18.68
N VAL A 96 2.33 3.32 -18.50
CA VAL A 96 3.27 3.19 -19.62
C VAL A 96 2.98 1.92 -20.41
N ASN A 97 2.69 2.08 -21.69
CA ASN A 97 2.57 0.99 -22.65
C ASN A 97 3.92 0.75 -23.34
N ILE A 98 4.62 -0.31 -22.94
CA ILE A 98 5.93 -0.66 -23.51
C ILE A 98 5.85 -1.31 -24.90
N PHE A 99 4.65 -1.68 -25.36
CA PHE A 99 4.45 -2.41 -26.62
C PHE A 99 4.17 -1.49 -27.81
N ASN A 100 3.81 -0.23 -27.58
CA ASN A 100 3.52 0.74 -28.63
C ASN A 100 4.17 2.08 -28.34
N ARG A 101 5.18 2.46 -29.12
CA ARG A 101 5.90 3.73 -28.95
C ARG A 101 5.13 4.95 -29.48
N GLU A 102 4.22 4.74 -30.43
CA GLU A 102 3.36 5.81 -30.98
C GLU A 102 2.20 6.12 -30.03
N ALA A 103 1.67 5.09 -29.36
CA ALA A 103 0.68 5.20 -28.29
C ALA A 103 1.27 4.70 -26.95
N PRO A 104 2.16 5.48 -26.31
CA PRO A 104 2.99 5.03 -25.18
C PRO A 104 2.23 4.94 -23.85
N TYR A 105 0.94 5.22 -23.83
CA TYR A 105 0.12 5.22 -22.62
C TYR A 105 -1.18 4.47 -22.81
N PHE A 106 -1.54 3.71 -21.77
CA PHE A 106 -2.90 3.24 -21.52
C PHE A 106 -3.53 4.15 -20.47
N TRP A 107 -4.68 4.75 -20.76
CA TRP A 107 -5.38 5.65 -19.82
C TRP A 107 -6.40 4.84 -19.03
N VAL A 108 -6.19 4.77 -17.72
CA VAL A 108 -7.01 3.99 -16.79
C VAL A 108 -8.38 4.64 -16.62
N PHE A 109 -9.46 3.90 -16.85
CA PHE A 109 -10.85 4.35 -16.85
C PHE A 109 -11.00 5.71 -17.55
N ASP A 110 -10.48 5.79 -18.78
CA ASP A 110 -10.42 7.02 -19.57
C ASP A 110 -11.80 7.70 -19.67
N ASP A 111 -11.91 8.91 -19.12
CA ASP A 111 -13.13 9.70 -19.04
C ASP A 111 -13.58 10.26 -20.40
N ARG A 112 -12.73 10.15 -21.43
CA ARG A 112 -13.06 10.48 -22.82
C ARG A 112 -13.77 9.34 -23.53
N LEU A 113 -13.72 8.13 -22.97
CA LEU A 113 -14.40 6.95 -23.49
C LEU A 113 -15.72 6.73 -22.77
N LYS A 114 -16.63 5.99 -23.42
CA LYS A 114 -17.83 5.50 -22.74
C LYS A 114 -17.46 4.34 -21.82
N PRO A 115 -18.12 4.15 -20.66
CA PRO A 115 -17.82 3.06 -19.73
C PRO A 115 -17.81 1.67 -20.37
N GLU A 116 -18.63 1.42 -21.39
CA GLU A 116 -18.69 0.11 -22.09
C GLU A 116 -17.43 -0.18 -22.92
N GLN A 117 -16.57 0.82 -23.11
CA GLN A 117 -15.28 0.70 -23.81
C GLN A 117 -14.12 0.42 -22.84
N TRP A 118 -14.34 0.55 -21.53
CA TRP A 118 -13.36 0.17 -20.52
C TRP A 118 -13.19 -1.36 -20.51
N MET A 119 -12.01 -1.82 -20.13
CA MET A 119 -11.67 -3.25 -20.08
C MET A 119 -12.47 -4.00 -19.02
N ARG A 120 -12.94 -3.29 -18.00
CA ARG A 120 -13.87 -3.76 -16.96
C ARG A 120 -14.53 -2.56 -16.28
N GLN A 121 -15.52 -2.82 -15.43
CA GLN A 121 -16.06 -1.81 -14.52
C GLN A 121 -15.36 -1.90 -13.15
N PRO A 122 -15.10 -0.77 -12.47
CA PRO A 122 -14.72 -0.78 -11.06
C PRO A 122 -15.91 -1.19 -10.20
N PRO A 123 -15.71 -1.62 -8.94
CA PRO A 123 -16.81 -1.86 -8.03
C PRO A 123 -17.55 -0.55 -7.72
N ASP A 124 -18.84 -0.63 -7.39
CA ASP A 124 -19.71 0.54 -7.17
C ASP A 124 -19.22 1.47 -6.05
N PHE A 125 -18.45 0.95 -5.10
CA PHE A 125 -17.89 1.71 -3.98
C PHE A 125 -16.52 2.34 -4.30
N ALA A 126 -16.02 2.21 -5.54
CA ALA A 126 -14.76 2.83 -5.93
C ALA A 126 -14.84 4.36 -5.92
N GLU A 127 -13.80 4.99 -5.37
CA GLU A 127 -13.66 6.45 -5.33
C GLU A 127 -12.83 6.92 -6.53
N PHE A 128 -13.41 7.79 -7.36
CA PHE A 128 -12.69 8.47 -8.43
C PHE A 128 -12.05 9.74 -7.91
N ILE A 129 -10.74 9.90 -8.11
CA ILE A 129 -9.97 11.03 -7.58
C ILE A 129 -9.21 11.75 -8.69
N PRO A 130 -8.98 13.07 -8.55
CA PRO A 130 -8.22 13.84 -9.54
C PRO A 130 -6.70 13.66 -9.39
N GLU A 131 -6.20 13.15 -8.25
CA GLU A 131 -4.76 13.00 -8.04
C GLU A 131 -4.18 11.80 -8.77
N GLN A 132 -3.51 12.05 -9.90
CA GLN A 132 -2.87 10.99 -10.68
C GLN A 132 -1.53 10.51 -10.08
N ASN A 133 -0.95 11.23 -9.12
CA ASN A 133 0.33 10.87 -8.52
C ASN A 133 0.15 9.79 -7.44
N ILE A 134 0.89 8.68 -7.56
CA ILE A 134 0.79 7.56 -6.62
C ILE A 134 1.10 7.95 -5.16
N ASP A 135 1.98 8.93 -4.93
CA ASP A 135 2.32 9.40 -3.59
C ASP A 135 1.19 10.19 -2.92
N ALA A 136 0.17 10.60 -3.69
CA ALA A 136 -0.99 11.34 -3.21
C ALA A 136 -2.20 10.43 -2.88
N ILE A 137 -2.13 9.14 -3.21
CA ILE A 137 -3.19 8.16 -2.93
C ILE A 137 -3.40 8.03 -1.41
N ILE A 138 -2.31 7.91 -0.66
CA ILE A 138 -2.32 8.00 0.80
C ILE A 138 -1.79 9.38 1.17
N SER A 139 -2.67 10.22 1.71
CA SER A 139 -2.34 11.60 2.10
C SER A 139 -3.08 11.98 3.38
N LYS A 140 -2.60 12.99 4.11
CA LYS A 140 -3.30 13.50 5.30
C LYS A 140 -4.68 14.10 5.01
N HIS A 141 -4.97 14.44 3.76
CA HIS A 141 -6.29 14.89 3.36
C HIS A 141 -7.30 13.74 3.34
N ARG A 142 -6.90 12.58 2.78
CA ARG A 142 -7.77 11.39 2.67
C ARG A 142 -7.77 10.55 3.95
N PHE A 143 -6.64 10.49 4.64
CA PHE A 143 -6.43 9.73 5.87
C PHE A 143 -5.89 10.65 6.96
N PRO A 144 -6.73 11.52 7.54
CA PRO A 144 -6.28 12.49 8.53
C PRO A 144 -5.88 11.78 9.83
N PRO A 145 -4.62 11.88 10.28
CA PRO A 145 -4.23 11.36 11.58
C PRO A 145 -4.81 12.22 12.70
N ALA A 146 -5.00 11.63 13.88
CA ALA A 146 -5.33 12.38 15.08
C ALA A 146 -4.27 13.46 15.41
N GLU A 147 -4.64 14.45 16.22
CA GLU A 147 -3.74 15.55 16.56
C GLU A 147 -2.44 15.03 17.21
N GLY A 148 -1.30 15.51 16.69
CA GLY A 148 0.03 15.09 17.14
C GLY A 148 0.47 13.69 16.69
N LYS A 149 -0.32 13.02 15.83
CA LYS A 149 -0.02 11.68 15.31
C LYS A 149 0.49 11.71 13.87
N ASP A 150 1.22 10.67 13.51
CA ASP A 150 1.77 10.50 12.16
C ASP A 150 0.82 9.66 11.29
N LEU A 151 0.96 9.81 9.96
CA LEU A 151 0.30 8.95 8.97
C LEU A 151 1.36 8.04 8.33
N PHE A 152 1.13 6.73 8.39
CA PHE A 152 1.98 5.71 7.81
C PHE A 152 1.32 4.99 6.64
N ALA A 153 2.03 4.94 5.51
CA ALA A 153 1.75 4.00 4.43
C ALA A 153 2.60 2.73 4.62
N VAL A 154 1.96 1.59 4.85
CA VAL A 154 2.65 0.30 4.96
C VAL A 154 2.96 -0.24 3.56
N LEU A 155 4.23 -0.52 3.29
CA LEU A 155 4.73 -0.97 1.98
C LEU A 155 5.32 -2.38 2.07
N GLY A 156 4.89 -3.24 1.15
CA GLY A 156 5.46 -4.57 0.91
C GLY A 156 6.82 -4.48 0.21
N LEU A 157 7.88 -4.16 0.98
CA LEU A 157 9.24 -4.04 0.48
C LEU A 157 10.16 -5.00 1.21
N ARG A 158 10.90 -5.84 0.47
CA ARG A 158 11.99 -6.69 0.98
C ARG A 158 13.31 -6.26 0.36
N VAL A 159 14.37 -6.13 1.16
CA VAL A 159 15.69 -5.66 0.67
C VAL A 159 16.49 -6.74 -0.08
N SER A 160 15.98 -7.96 -0.12
CA SER A 160 16.51 -9.05 -0.95
C SER A 160 16.21 -8.83 -2.43
N GLU A 161 15.11 -8.13 -2.77
CA GLU A 161 14.61 -8.05 -4.15
C GLU A 161 15.38 -7.08 -5.04
N SER A 162 16.03 -6.04 -4.48
CA SER A 162 16.94 -5.21 -5.27
C SER A 162 17.98 -4.45 -4.42
N PRO A 163 19.16 -4.14 -5.01
CA PRO A 163 20.14 -3.25 -4.37
C PRO A 163 19.56 -1.87 -4.02
N ASN A 164 18.67 -1.33 -4.85
CA ASN A 164 18.03 -0.03 -4.62
C ASN A 164 17.14 -0.04 -3.38
N ARG A 165 16.36 -1.12 -3.17
CA ARG A 165 15.54 -1.29 -1.96
C ARG A 165 16.42 -1.32 -0.70
N ARG A 166 17.56 -2.01 -0.76
CA ARG A 166 18.55 -2.05 0.33
C ARG A 166 19.14 -0.67 0.63
N MET A 167 19.53 0.08 -0.40
CA MET A 167 20.04 1.44 -0.24
C MET A 167 18.96 2.37 0.35
N GLY A 168 17.72 2.24 -0.11
CA GLY A 168 16.58 2.99 0.43
C GLY A 168 16.36 2.74 1.92
N LEU A 169 16.48 1.48 2.38
CA LEU A 169 16.40 1.14 3.81
C LEU A 169 17.55 1.77 4.60
N HIS A 170 18.78 1.69 4.08
CA HIS A 170 19.95 2.30 4.72
C HIS A 170 19.79 3.81 4.89
N SER A 171 19.36 4.52 3.84
CA SER A 171 19.15 5.97 3.87
C SER A 171 18.09 6.40 4.88
N SER A 172 17.06 5.58 5.08
CA SER A 172 16.02 5.82 6.10
C SER A 172 16.44 5.51 7.53
N LYS A 173 17.55 4.79 7.74
CA LYS A 173 18.05 4.36 9.07
C LYS A 173 17.05 3.54 9.89
N GLY A 174 16.12 2.84 9.25
CA GLY A 174 15.09 2.05 9.91
C GLY A 174 14.00 1.58 8.95
N TYR A 175 13.00 0.88 9.48
CA TYR A 175 11.86 0.40 8.70
C TYR A 175 10.91 1.53 8.28
N THR A 176 10.89 2.63 9.04
CA THR A 176 10.12 3.83 8.73
C THR A 176 10.94 4.89 7.99
N THR A 177 10.28 5.82 7.30
CA THR A 177 10.93 6.97 6.63
C THR A 177 10.60 8.29 7.33
N LYS A 178 11.29 9.35 6.89
CA LYS A 178 10.80 10.73 7.09
C LYS A 178 9.49 10.94 6.29
N PRO A 179 8.65 11.91 6.69
CA PRO A 179 7.47 12.27 5.91
C PRO A 179 7.83 12.71 4.49
N ASN A 180 7.04 12.29 3.50
CA ASN A 180 7.09 12.82 2.14
C ASN A 180 6.40 14.20 2.07
N ARG A 181 6.30 14.78 0.86
CA ARG A 181 5.64 16.08 0.64
C ARG A 181 4.14 16.10 1.00
N HIS A 182 3.50 14.94 1.13
CA HIS A 182 2.10 14.77 1.56
C HIS A 182 1.99 14.50 3.07
N GLY A 183 3.09 14.60 3.82
CA GLY A 183 3.14 14.36 5.26
C GLY A 183 3.06 12.88 5.64
N VAL A 184 3.29 11.96 4.69
CA VAL A 184 3.13 10.51 4.88
C VAL A 184 4.50 9.87 5.07
N ARG A 185 4.63 9.01 6.09
CA ARG A 185 5.81 8.18 6.31
C ARG A 185 5.57 6.81 5.71
N ALA A 186 6.57 6.20 5.09
CA ALA A 186 6.47 4.79 4.72
C ALA A 186 6.88 3.92 5.92
N ALA A 187 6.20 2.79 6.13
CA ALA A 187 6.60 1.72 7.03
C ALA A 187 6.83 0.44 6.21
N ARG A 188 8.00 -0.19 6.32
CA ARG A 188 8.37 -1.39 5.54
C ARG A 188 8.59 -2.57 6.49
N PRO A 189 7.54 -3.15 7.09
CA PRO A 189 7.67 -4.06 8.24
C PRO A 189 8.39 -5.36 7.90
N ILE A 190 8.37 -5.78 6.63
CA ILE A 190 8.95 -7.04 6.16
C ILE A 190 10.30 -6.86 5.44
N TYR A 191 11.00 -5.73 5.64
CA TYR A 191 12.22 -5.39 4.90
C TYR A 191 13.31 -6.48 4.94
N ASP A 192 13.37 -7.27 6.00
CA ASP A 192 14.36 -8.31 6.27
C ASP A 192 13.90 -9.73 5.91
N TRP A 193 12.69 -9.89 5.34
CA TRP A 193 12.18 -11.17 4.88
C TRP A 193 12.88 -11.60 3.58
N LYS A 194 13.00 -12.91 3.38
CA LYS A 194 13.58 -13.55 2.21
C LYS A 194 12.59 -14.58 1.65
N ASP A 195 12.78 -14.98 0.39
CA ASP A 195 12.04 -16.10 -0.21
C ASP A 195 12.49 -17.44 0.39
#